data_AF-A0A2B4SUV1-F1
#
_entry.id   AF-A0A2B4SUV1-F1
#
_cell.length_a   1.000
_cell.length_b   1.000
_cell.length_c   1.000
_cell.angle_alpha   90.00
_cell.angle_beta   90.00
_cell.angle_gamma   90.00
#
_symmetry.space_group_name_H-M   'P 1'
#
loop_
_entity.id
_entity.type
_entity.pdbx_description
1 polymer ?
#
loop_
_entity_poly.entity_id
_entity_poly.type
_entity_poly.pdbx_seq_one_letter_code
_entity_poly.pdbx_strand_id
1 'polypeptide(L)'
;MHYFALVQQYFEDAYVRREILQIVTPCLDKDASCEWIGEVRNAEDHYKERICRPVTCSNAGCSENVPLSTLAQHQEEECQFRDVVEMDPEEFRAHLGAAIVTHSLLLLPQQGGANGYRREATAAELSALRQSLTADEVHIARHEWALHSHYQMILNLKEDVEKLKGTMGKEDVSLSLHFSRTKLGEMVQPREKTETEMNLQCHSQLKGMTEMKAEDQDFSRVKEVDGSGERLERKVTGPGSHLRESDYRKENTEATAIAEIHSLLVKETHHQKANIKKEIQDATKKSDKRFKTIERKVGREEREKTVAQFHSQFEEKDHQMENLEREIQGAKKLFKEIGESVEGI
;
A
#
# COMPACT_ATOMS: atom_id res chain seq x y z
N MET A 1 17.37 6.18 84.70
CA MET A 1 17.90 6.70 83.43
C MET A 1 16.72 7.27 82.65
N HIS A 2 16.67 8.58 82.44
CA HIS A 2 15.62 9.24 81.65
C HIS A 2 16.10 9.41 80.21
N TYR A 3 15.49 8.69 79.27
CA TYR A 3 15.67 8.91 77.85
C TYR A 3 14.81 10.11 77.43
N PHE A 4 15.44 11.25 77.14
CA PHE A 4 14.79 12.36 76.44
C PHE A 4 14.65 11.98 74.95
N ALA A 5 13.43 11.64 74.53
CA ALA A 5 13.11 11.54 73.12
C ALA A 5 13.05 12.95 72.53
N LEU A 6 14.08 13.35 71.80
CA LEU A 6 14.06 14.57 70.98
C LEU A 6 13.08 14.33 69.83
N VAL A 7 11.84 14.80 69.99
CA VAL A 7 10.86 14.83 68.91
C VAL A 7 11.30 15.96 67.97
N GLN A 8 11.93 15.60 66.85
CA GLN A 8 12.32 16.56 65.84
C GLN A 8 11.04 17.11 65.19
N GLN A 9 10.67 18.33 65.58
CA GLN A 9 9.53 19.03 64.99
C GLN A 9 9.97 19.64 63.66
N TYR A 10 9.41 19.13 62.58
CA TYR A 10 9.55 19.72 61.24
C TYR A 10 8.56 20.88 61.11
N PHE A 11 9.05 22.04 60.68
CA PHE A 11 8.22 23.19 60.33
C PHE A 11 8.16 23.31 58.81
N GLU A 12 6.97 23.58 58.29
CA GLU A 12 6.77 23.79 56.86
C GLU A 12 7.23 25.20 56.47
N ASP A 13 8.17 25.29 55.53
CA ASP A 13 8.63 26.57 55.00
C ASP A 13 7.69 27.05 53.89
N ALA A 14 6.69 27.84 54.29
CA ALA A 14 5.71 28.41 53.37
C ALA A 14 6.32 29.38 52.34
N TYR A 15 7.48 29.99 52.65
CA TYR A 15 8.18 30.89 51.73
C TYR A 15 8.81 30.09 50.61
N VAL A 16 9.60 29.07 50.96
CA VAL A 16 10.23 28.15 49.99
C VAL A 16 9.18 27.46 49.13
N ARG A 17 8.05 27.02 49.72
CA ARG A 17 6.94 26.44 48.96
C ARG A 17 6.39 27.40 47.91
N ARG A 18 6.24 28.70 48.23
CA ARG A 18 5.73 29.70 47.29
C ARG A 18 6.69 29.93 46.13
N GLU A 19 7.99 30.06 46.43
CA GLU A 19 9.04 30.23 45.42
C GLU A 19 9.09 29.03 44.47
N ILE A 20 9.07 27.79 45.00
CA ILE A 20 9.02 26.57 44.19
C ILE A 20 7.82 26.58 43.23
N LEU A 21 6.65 26.98 43.74
CA LEU A 21 5.41 27.02 42.95
C LEU A 21 5.38 28.12 41.87
N GLN A 22 6.34 29.06 41.87
CA GLN A 22 6.48 30.12 40.85
C GLN A 22 7.55 29.80 39.79
N ILE A 23 8.31 28.72 39.98
CA ILE A 23 9.32 28.30 39.00
C ILE A 23 8.61 28.00 37.68
N VAL A 24 9.10 28.60 36.59
CA VAL A 24 8.62 28.31 35.23
C VAL A 24 9.34 27.06 34.73
N THR A 25 8.57 26.06 34.32
CA THR A 25 9.07 24.77 33.81
C THR A 25 8.37 24.41 32.50
N PRO A 26 9.07 23.76 31.55
CA PRO A 26 8.40 23.09 30.45
C PRO A 26 7.56 21.90 30.98
N CYS A 27 6.63 21.42 30.15
CA CYS A 27 5.95 20.14 30.38
C CYS A 27 6.98 18.99 30.46
N LEU A 28 6.71 18.00 31.31
CA LEU A 28 7.54 16.79 31.44
C LEU A 28 7.50 15.96 30.15
N ASP A 29 6.39 16.04 29.41
CA ASP A 29 6.19 15.36 28.12
C ASP A 29 6.60 16.26 26.93
N LYS A 30 7.64 17.08 27.09
CA LYS A 30 8.15 17.97 26.01
C LYS A 30 8.51 17.18 24.75
N ASP A 31 9.03 15.97 24.91
CA ASP A 31 9.40 15.08 23.80
C ASP A 31 8.17 14.58 23.02
N ALA A 32 6.98 14.65 23.63
CA ALA A 32 5.71 14.26 23.03
C ALA A 32 4.99 15.44 22.34
N SER A 33 5.75 16.42 21.81
CA SER A 33 5.26 17.64 21.12
C SER A 33 4.50 18.65 22.00
N CYS A 34 4.59 18.54 23.33
CA CYS A 34 3.92 19.45 24.23
C CYS A 34 4.69 20.78 24.36
N GLU A 35 4.16 21.86 23.78
CA GLU A 35 4.80 23.20 23.84
C GLU A 35 4.52 23.99 25.13
N TRP A 36 3.83 23.39 26.10
CA TRP A 36 3.44 24.09 27.32
C TRP A 36 4.66 24.46 28.17
N ILE A 37 4.71 25.73 28.57
CA ILE A 37 5.68 26.32 29.49
C ILE A 37 4.90 27.17 30.49
N GLY A 38 5.02 26.88 31.78
CA GLY A 38 4.25 27.58 32.81
C GLY A 38 4.80 27.39 34.22
N GLU A 39 4.20 28.07 35.20
CA GLU A 39 4.57 27.92 36.61
C GLU A 39 4.24 26.52 37.13
N VAL A 40 5.08 25.97 38.01
CA VAL A 40 4.88 24.64 38.65
C VAL A 40 3.49 24.49 39.26
N ARG A 41 2.93 25.56 39.85
CA ARG A 41 1.55 25.53 40.41
C ARG A 41 0.46 25.18 39.40
N ASN A 42 0.68 25.46 38.12
CA ASN A 42 -0.29 25.22 37.04
C ASN A 42 0.00 23.92 36.28
N ALA A 43 1.13 23.25 36.58
CA ALA A 43 1.54 22.05 35.86
C ALA A 43 0.53 20.91 36.06
N GLU A 44 0.00 20.74 37.28
CA GLU A 44 -0.97 19.68 37.58
C GLU A 44 -2.26 19.82 36.77
N ASP A 45 -2.77 21.05 36.62
CA ASP A 45 -3.98 21.32 35.84
C ASP A 45 -3.72 21.11 34.35
N HIS A 46 -2.55 21.49 33.84
CA HIS A 46 -2.12 21.15 32.49
C HIS A 46 -2.09 19.63 32.24
N TYR A 47 -1.57 18.83 33.19
CA TYR A 47 -1.61 17.36 33.07
C TYR A 47 -3.04 16.81 33.13
N LYS A 48 -3.93 17.42 33.93
CA LYS A 48 -5.34 17.03 34.02
C LYS A 48 -6.12 17.30 32.75
N GLU A 49 -5.76 18.33 31.98
CA GLU A 49 -6.37 18.62 30.67
C GLU A 49 -6.03 17.56 29.60
N ARG A 50 -5.16 16.57 29.91
CA ARG A 50 -4.87 15.34 29.15
C ARG A 50 -4.33 15.52 27.73
N ILE A 51 -4.10 16.75 27.27
CA ILE A 51 -3.72 17.06 25.89
C ILE A 51 -2.41 16.34 25.48
N CYS A 52 -1.43 16.29 26.40
CA CYS A 52 -0.11 15.71 26.12
C CYS A 52 0.05 14.26 26.60
N ARG A 53 -1.00 13.65 27.17
CA ARG A 53 -0.92 12.26 27.64
C ARG A 53 -0.78 11.33 26.44
N PRO A 54 0.21 10.42 26.42
CA PRO A 54 0.30 9.38 25.41
C PRO A 54 -0.89 8.42 25.54
N VAL A 55 -1.59 8.22 24.43
CA VAL A 55 -2.71 7.28 24.28
C VAL A 55 -2.37 6.30 23.17
N THR A 56 -2.64 5.03 23.40
CA THR A 56 -2.43 4.00 22.39
C THR A 56 -3.45 4.17 21.26
N CYS A 57 -2.97 4.13 20.02
CA CYS A 57 -3.84 4.19 18.84
C CYS A 57 -4.90 3.08 18.87
N SER A 58 -6.14 3.39 18.49
CA SER A 58 -7.25 2.43 18.44
C SER A 58 -7.35 1.66 17.12
N ASN A 59 -6.55 2.00 16.11
CA ASN A 59 -6.56 1.31 14.83
C ASN A 59 -6.03 -0.12 15.00
N ALA A 60 -6.74 -1.10 14.43
CA ALA A 60 -6.44 -2.52 14.62
C ALA A 60 -5.06 -2.86 14.03
N GLY A 61 -4.13 -3.26 14.90
CA GLY A 61 -2.74 -3.59 14.52
C GLY A 61 -1.74 -2.46 14.78
N CYS A 62 -2.20 -1.25 15.12
CA CYS A 62 -1.32 -0.19 15.58
C CYS A 62 -1.10 -0.29 17.10
N SER A 63 0.16 -0.28 17.54
CA SER A 63 0.53 -0.25 18.97
C SER A 63 1.31 1.01 19.35
N GLU A 64 1.28 2.05 18.51
CA GLU A 64 1.96 3.31 18.79
C GLU A 64 1.23 4.10 19.88
N ASN A 65 2.01 4.73 20.75
CA ASN A 65 1.52 5.67 21.75
C ASN A 65 1.70 7.08 21.21
N VAL A 66 0.58 7.76 20.99
CA VAL A 66 0.54 9.06 20.33
C VAL A 66 -0.08 10.07 21.29
N PRO A 67 0.40 11.33 21.35
CA PRO A 67 -0.23 12.36 22.16
C PRO A 67 -1.73 12.47 21.84
N LEU A 68 -2.57 12.65 22.88
CA LEU A 68 -4.02 12.80 22.67
C LEU A 68 -4.36 13.97 21.72
N SER A 69 -3.55 15.04 21.75
CA SER A 69 -3.66 16.19 20.84
C SER A 69 -3.54 15.82 19.35
N THR A 70 -2.66 14.87 19.01
CA THR A 70 -2.37 14.47 17.62
C THR A 70 -2.98 13.13 17.26
N LEU A 71 -3.70 12.48 18.18
CA LEU A 71 -4.29 11.16 17.98
C LEU A 71 -5.23 11.10 16.77
N ALA A 72 -6.08 12.12 16.58
CA ALA A 72 -7.02 12.16 15.45
C ALA A 72 -6.27 12.23 14.10
N GLN A 73 -5.28 13.12 14.00
CA GLN A 73 -4.45 13.26 12.81
C GLN A 73 -3.69 11.96 12.52
N HIS A 74 -3.09 11.35 13.54
CA HIS A 74 -2.45 10.05 13.39
C HIS A 74 -3.43 9.01 12.86
N GLN A 75 -4.61 8.87 13.47
CA GLN A 75 -5.59 7.85 13.08
C GLN A 75 -6.09 7.97 11.65
N GLU A 76 -6.25 9.20 11.16
CA GLU A 76 -6.85 9.49 9.85
C GLU A 76 -5.81 9.58 8.72
N GLU A 77 -4.62 10.12 8.99
CA GLU A 77 -3.66 10.48 7.94
C GLU A 77 -2.37 9.66 8.01
N GLU A 78 -1.81 9.47 9.20
CA GLU A 78 -0.45 8.95 9.37
C GLU A 78 -0.40 7.44 9.66
N CYS A 79 -1.44 6.90 10.30
CA CYS A 79 -1.46 5.53 10.78
C CYS A 79 -1.46 4.56 9.60
N GLN A 80 -0.45 3.68 9.56
CA GLN A 80 -0.33 2.63 8.54
C GLN A 80 -1.45 1.60 8.60
N PHE A 81 -2.13 1.52 9.75
CA PHE A 81 -3.28 0.64 10.00
C PHE A 81 -4.62 1.39 9.94
N ARG A 82 -4.65 2.62 9.40
CA ARG A 82 -5.89 3.35 9.24
C ARG A 82 -6.87 2.56 8.37
N ASP A 83 -8.14 2.67 8.70
CA ASP A 83 -9.21 2.04 7.93
C ASP A 83 -9.39 2.86 6.64
N VAL A 84 -8.60 2.53 5.62
CA VAL A 84 -8.80 3.10 4.28
C VAL A 84 -10.05 2.44 3.76
N VAL A 85 -11.18 3.16 3.78
CA VAL A 85 -12.38 2.75 3.05
C VAL A 85 -11.94 2.44 1.62
N GLU A 86 -11.92 1.15 1.27
CA GLU A 86 -11.62 0.72 -0.09
C GLU A 86 -12.62 1.43 -1.00
N MET A 87 -12.11 2.33 -1.84
CA MET A 87 -12.90 2.96 -2.87
C MET A 87 -13.46 1.86 -3.76
N ASP A 88 -14.77 1.89 -4.02
CA ASP A 88 -15.41 0.88 -4.83
C ASP A 88 -14.70 0.77 -6.20
N PRO A 89 -14.40 -0.44 -6.70
CA PRO A 89 -13.70 -0.62 -7.96
C PRO A 89 -14.38 -0.02 -9.20
N GLU A 90 -15.68 0.28 -9.17
CA GLU A 90 -16.33 1.07 -10.23
C GLU A 90 -16.09 2.57 -10.05
N GLU A 91 -16.16 3.08 -8.82
CA GLU A 91 -15.86 4.49 -8.50
C GLU A 91 -14.40 4.85 -8.87
N PHE A 92 -13.43 3.99 -8.52
CA PHE A 92 -12.03 4.18 -8.90
C PHE A 92 -11.82 4.15 -10.42
N ARG A 93 -12.53 3.25 -11.13
CA ARG A 93 -12.48 3.18 -12.61
C ARG A 93 -13.12 4.40 -13.26
N ALA A 94 -14.22 4.90 -12.71
CA ALA A 94 -14.85 6.12 -13.18
C ALA A 94 -13.91 7.33 -13.02
N HIS A 95 -13.23 7.43 -11.87
CA HIS A 95 -12.25 8.47 -11.59
C HIS A 95 -11.05 8.42 -12.55
N LEU A 96 -10.45 7.24 -12.75
CA LEU A 96 -9.37 7.06 -13.74
C LEU A 96 -9.84 7.36 -15.18
N GLY A 97 -11.06 6.94 -15.54
CA GLY A 97 -11.64 7.21 -16.84
C GLY A 97 -11.76 8.71 -17.12
N ALA A 98 -12.25 9.48 -16.14
CA ALA A 98 -12.35 10.93 -16.24
C ALA A 98 -10.95 11.58 -16.39
N ALA A 99 -9.99 11.21 -15.55
CA ALA A 99 -8.64 11.77 -15.60
C ALA A 99 -7.90 11.47 -16.92
N ILE A 100 -8.03 10.24 -17.44
CA ILE A 100 -7.41 9.85 -18.72
C ILE A 100 -8.03 10.60 -19.90
N VAL A 101 -9.35 10.81 -19.91
CA VAL A 101 -10.03 11.60 -20.95
C VAL A 101 -9.52 13.04 -20.94
N THR A 102 -9.41 13.64 -19.76
CA THR A 102 -8.92 15.01 -19.60
C THR A 102 -7.46 15.14 -20.04
N HIS A 103 -6.58 14.20 -19.68
CA HIS A 103 -5.19 14.18 -20.17
C HIS A 103 -5.07 13.88 -21.67
N SER A 104 -5.94 13.03 -22.23
CA SER A 104 -5.95 12.71 -23.66
C SER A 104 -6.34 13.93 -24.51
N LEU A 105 -7.24 14.79 -24.01
CA LEU A 105 -7.58 16.05 -24.65
C LEU A 105 -6.42 17.05 -24.66
N LEU A 106 -5.52 16.98 -23.68
CA LEU A 106 -4.29 17.80 -23.62
C LEU A 106 -3.17 17.27 -24.52
N LEU A 107 -3.16 15.96 -24.79
CA LEU A 107 -2.13 15.29 -25.59
C LEU A 107 -2.50 15.12 -27.07
N LEU A 108 -3.73 15.44 -27.48
CA LEU A 108 -4.09 15.46 -28.90
C LEU A 108 -3.15 16.42 -29.63
N PRO A 109 -2.34 15.93 -30.58
CA PRO A 109 -1.51 16.79 -31.40
C PRO A 109 -2.42 17.77 -32.15
N GLN A 110 -2.04 19.04 -32.17
CA GLN A 110 -2.45 19.99 -33.22
C GLN A 110 -1.89 19.52 -34.58
N GLN A 111 -2.26 18.32 -35.03
CA GLN A 111 -1.89 17.83 -36.35
C GLN A 111 -2.77 18.53 -37.37
N GLY A 112 -2.21 19.61 -37.91
CA GLY A 112 -2.65 20.25 -39.12
C GLY A 112 -2.67 19.25 -40.28
N GLY A 113 -3.82 18.63 -40.50
CA GLY A 113 -4.23 18.14 -41.81
C GLY A 113 -4.83 19.31 -42.61
N ALA A 114 -4.35 19.47 -43.84
CA ALA A 114 -4.53 20.64 -44.70
C ALA A 114 -5.95 20.85 -45.27
N ASN A 115 -7.01 20.81 -44.46
CA ASN A 115 -8.36 21.16 -44.90
C ASN A 115 -9.09 22.10 -43.93
N GLY A 116 -8.87 23.40 -44.12
CA GLY A 116 -9.94 24.39 -44.37
C GLY A 116 -10.85 24.88 -43.25
N TYR A 117 -11.11 24.16 -42.16
CA TYR A 117 -11.97 24.67 -41.07
C TYR A 117 -11.36 24.39 -39.70
N ARG A 118 -10.38 25.23 -39.36
CA ARG A 118 -9.85 25.38 -38.00
C ARG A 118 -10.92 26.07 -37.14
N ARG A 119 -11.59 25.33 -36.27
CA ARG A 119 -12.36 25.93 -35.17
C ARG A 119 -11.39 26.16 -34.02
N GLU A 120 -10.92 27.40 -33.86
CA GLU A 120 -10.14 27.77 -32.69
C GLU A 120 -11.05 27.59 -31.47
N ALA A 121 -10.56 26.86 -30.46
CA ALA A 121 -11.25 26.71 -29.19
C ALA A 121 -11.52 28.13 -28.65
N THR A 122 -12.78 28.42 -28.38
CA THR A 122 -13.18 29.72 -27.88
C THR A 122 -12.58 29.94 -26.49
N ALA A 123 -12.31 31.20 -26.13
CA ALA A 123 -11.83 31.53 -24.79
C ALA A 123 -12.76 31.01 -23.68
N ALA A 124 -14.06 30.89 -23.97
CA ALA A 124 -15.06 30.31 -23.07
C ALA A 124 -14.86 28.80 -22.87
N GLU A 125 -14.58 28.05 -23.94
CA GLU A 125 -14.29 26.60 -23.85
C GLU A 125 -13.00 26.35 -23.06
N LEU A 126 -11.95 27.16 -23.31
CA LEU A 126 -10.70 27.07 -22.55
C LEU A 126 -10.88 27.45 -21.07
N SER A 127 -11.74 28.43 -20.77
CA SER A 127 -12.05 28.83 -19.40
C SER A 127 -12.87 27.77 -18.66
N ALA A 128 -13.85 27.15 -19.32
CA ALA A 128 -14.63 26.05 -18.75
C ALA A 128 -13.76 24.82 -18.46
N LEU A 129 -12.82 24.52 -19.37
CA LEU A 129 -11.89 23.40 -19.22
C LEU A 129 -10.90 23.64 -18.07
N ARG A 130 -10.42 24.88 -17.91
CA ARG A 130 -9.59 25.27 -16.74
C ARG A 130 -10.35 25.15 -15.43
N GLN A 131 -11.61 25.60 -15.38
CA GLN A 131 -12.43 25.49 -14.16
C GLN A 131 -12.73 24.03 -13.80
N SER A 132 -12.98 23.17 -14.79
CA SER A 132 -13.13 21.72 -14.58
C SER A 132 -11.83 21.10 -14.02
N LEU A 133 -10.68 21.43 -14.62
CA LEU A 133 -9.38 20.95 -14.16
C LEU A 133 -9.05 21.39 -12.73
N THR A 134 -9.36 22.65 -12.36
CA THR A 134 -9.14 23.13 -11.00
C THR A 134 -10.08 22.45 -10.00
N ALA A 135 -11.31 22.12 -10.39
CA ALA A 135 -12.22 21.36 -9.55
C ALA A 135 -11.76 19.91 -9.34
N ASP A 136 -11.27 19.28 -10.41
CA ASP A 136 -10.71 17.93 -10.36
C ASP A 136 -9.39 17.90 -9.56
N GLU A 137 -8.51 18.91 -9.69
CA GLU A 137 -7.31 19.07 -8.87
C GLU A 137 -7.63 19.18 -7.38
N VAL A 138 -8.65 19.95 -6.99
CA VAL A 138 -9.09 20.04 -5.59
C VAL A 138 -9.62 18.70 -5.08
N HIS A 139 -10.26 17.91 -5.94
CA HIS A 139 -10.77 16.59 -5.60
C HIS A 139 -9.66 15.52 -5.51
N ILE A 140 -8.64 15.62 -6.36
CA ILE A 140 -7.45 14.75 -6.35
C ILE A 140 -6.52 15.12 -5.19
N ALA A 141 -6.39 16.40 -4.84
CA ALA A 141 -5.62 16.87 -3.69
C ALA A 141 -6.18 16.38 -2.35
N ARG A 142 -7.49 16.05 -2.28
CA ARG A 142 -8.10 15.36 -1.13
C ARG A 142 -7.70 13.88 -1.01
N HIS A 143 -7.01 13.34 -2.02
CA HIS A 143 -6.50 11.98 -2.05
C HIS A 143 -5.00 11.99 -2.35
N GLU A 144 -4.22 12.65 -1.49
CA GLU A 144 -2.76 12.77 -1.62
C GLU A 144 -2.07 11.41 -1.87
N TRP A 145 -2.61 10.31 -1.32
CA TRP A 145 -2.10 8.96 -1.55
C TRP A 145 -2.26 8.48 -3.00
N ALA A 146 -3.39 8.81 -3.64
CA ALA A 146 -3.67 8.42 -5.02
C ALA A 146 -2.80 9.23 -5.98
N LEU A 147 -2.61 10.51 -5.68
CA LEU A 147 -1.70 11.40 -6.39
C LEU A 147 -0.24 10.92 -6.26
N HIS A 148 0.20 10.55 -5.06
CA HIS A 148 1.53 9.98 -4.81
C HIS A 148 1.75 8.67 -5.57
N SER A 149 0.79 7.75 -5.51
CA SER A 149 0.86 6.47 -6.23
C SER A 149 0.90 6.67 -7.75
N HIS A 150 0.12 7.62 -8.26
CA HIS A 150 0.11 7.99 -9.67
C HIS A 150 1.44 8.60 -10.12
N TYR A 151 2.01 9.54 -9.34
CA TYR A 151 3.33 10.12 -9.62
C TYR A 151 4.43 9.07 -9.61
N GLN A 152 4.38 8.12 -8.68
CA GLN A 152 5.37 7.05 -8.60
C GLN A 152 5.30 6.11 -9.81
N MET A 153 4.10 5.81 -10.30
CA MET A 153 3.91 5.04 -11.53
C MET A 153 4.45 5.79 -12.77
N ILE A 154 4.21 7.10 -12.86
CA ILE A 154 4.76 7.94 -13.94
C ILE A 154 6.29 7.99 -13.91
N LEU A 155 6.89 8.11 -12.71
CA LEU A 155 8.35 8.11 -12.55
C LEU A 155 8.97 6.78 -12.99
N ASN A 156 8.37 5.65 -12.60
CA ASN A 156 8.82 4.32 -13.03
C ASN A 156 8.74 4.16 -14.56
N LEU A 157 7.64 4.57 -15.18
CA LEU A 157 7.47 4.53 -16.64
C LEU A 157 8.51 5.40 -17.37
N LYS A 158 8.83 6.57 -16.82
CA LYS A 158 9.86 7.45 -17.38
C LYS A 158 11.25 6.81 -17.33
N GLU A 159 11.58 6.14 -16.22
CA GLU A 159 12.85 5.41 -16.09
C GLU A 159 12.95 4.25 -17.09
N ASP A 160 11.86 3.50 -17.29
CA ASP A 160 11.82 2.40 -18.26
C ASP A 160 11.96 2.90 -19.71
N VAL A 161 11.33 4.03 -20.05
CA VAL A 161 11.50 4.67 -21.36
C VAL A 161 12.95 5.11 -21.59
N GLU A 162 13.62 5.68 -20.59
CA GLU A 162 15.03 6.08 -20.71
C GLU A 162 15.97 4.87 -20.81
N LYS A 163 15.71 3.78 -20.07
CA LYS A 163 16.42 2.50 -20.24
C LYS A 163 16.27 1.96 -21.66
N LEU A 164 15.06 2.01 -22.21
CA LEU A 164 14.79 1.56 -23.58
C LEU A 164 15.51 2.45 -24.61
N LYS A 165 15.51 3.77 -24.45
CA LYS A 165 16.28 4.68 -25.33
C LYS A 165 17.78 4.39 -25.30
N GLY A 166 18.33 4.08 -24.12
CA GLY A 166 19.73 3.69 -23.97
C GLY A 166 20.09 2.40 -24.71
N THR A 167 19.14 1.47 -24.85
CA THR A 167 19.34 0.22 -25.60
C THR A 167 19.21 0.37 -27.11
N MET A 168 18.50 1.40 -27.59
CA MET A 168 18.31 1.65 -29.04
C MET A 168 19.52 2.29 -29.73
N GLY A 169 20.53 2.76 -28.99
CA GLY A 169 21.66 3.50 -29.53
C GLY A 169 22.88 2.66 -29.97
N LYS A 170 22.83 1.32 -29.94
CA LYS A 170 24.05 0.51 -30.14
C LYS A 170 23.98 -0.70 -31.08
N GLU A 171 22.86 -1.02 -31.72
CA GLU A 171 22.85 -2.17 -32.65
C GLU A 171 22.11 -1.87 -33.95
N ASP A 172 22.82 -2.16 -35.05
CA ASP A 172 22.37 -2.07 -36.43
C ASP A 172 21.01 -2.75 -36.65
N VAL A 173 20.20 -2.09 -37.48
CA VAL A 173 18.77 -2.27 -37.74
C VAL A 173 18.38 -3.64 -38.36
N SER A 174 19.27 -4.62 -38.44
CA SER A 174 19.02 -5.85 -39.21
C SER A 174 18.79 -7.15 -38.40
N LEU A 175 18.91 -7.14 -37.06
CA LEU A 175 18.74 -8.36 -36.23
C LEU A 175 17.58 -8.30 -35.21
N SER A 176 16.81 -7.22 -35.20
CA SER A 176 15.89 -6.88 -34.08
C SER A 176 14.66 -7.79 -33.93
N LEU A 177 14.28 -8.59 -34.92
CA LEU A 177 13.08 -9.44 -34.80
C LEU A 177 13.32 -10.79 -34.11
N HIS A 178 14.57 -11.20 -33.88
CA HIS A 178 14.90 -12.51 -33.30
C HIS A 178 15.46 -12.45 -31.87
N PHE A 179 15.83 -11.27 -31.36
CA PHE A 179 16.47 -11.10 -30.04
C PHE A 179 15.50 -10.73 -28.90
N SER A 180 14.33 -10.17 -29.21
CA SER A 180 13.32 -9.72 -28.23
C SER A 180 12.64 -10.85 -27.44
N ARG A 181 12.87 -12.12 -27.82
CA ARG A 181 12.26 -13.29 -27.18
C ARG A 181 13.12 -13.90 -26.05
N THR A 182 14.41 -13.55 -25.97
CA THR A 182 15.35 -14.28 -25.11
C THR A 182 15.73 -13.51 -23.85
N LYS A 183 15.64 -12.17 -23.83
CA LYS A 183 16.20 -11.34 -22.74
C LYS A 183 15.20 -10.83 -21.69
N LEU A 184 13.89 -11.03 -21.90
CA LEU A 184 12.87 -10.78 -20.85
C LEU A 184 12.95 -11.78 -19.68
N GLY A 185 13.81 -12.80 -19.77
CA GLY A 185 13.94 -13.88 -18.78
C GLY A 185 14.99 -13.67 -17.68
N GLU A 186 15.89 -12.68 -17.79
CA GLU A 186 17.10 -12.62 -16.95
C GLU A 186 17.19 -11.40 -16.01
N MET A 187 16.30 -10.41 -16.08
CA MET A 187 16.40 -9.18 -15.26
C MET A 187 15.54 -9.15 -13.99
N VAL A 188 15.11 -10.30 -13.48
CA VAL A 188 14.44 -10.40 -12.17
C VAL A 188 15.40 -11.02 -11.15
N GLN A 189 16.17 -10.16 -10.47
CA GLN A 189 16.65 -10.40 -9.11
C GLN A 189 16.11 -9.29 -8.19
N PRO A 190 15.52 -9.61 -7.01
CA PRO A 190 14.87 -8.64 -6.14
C PRO A 190 15.76 -8.14 -4.99
N ARG A 191 15.52 -6.89 -4.55
CA ARG A 191 15.93 -6.36 -3.24
C ARG A 191 15.00 -6.95 -2.18
N GLU A 192 15.47 -7.96 -1.45
CA GLU A 192 14.69 -8.87 -0.58
C GLU A 192 14.28 -8.36 0.82
N LYS A 193 14.44 -7.07 1.19
CA LYS A 193 14.29 -6.67 2.61
C LYS A 193 12.98 -5.98 3.04
N THR A 194 12.13 -5.52 2.14
CA THR A 194 10.89 -4.79 2.50
C THR A 194 9.59 -5.43 2.03
N GLU A 195 9.67 -6.43 1.15
CA GLU A 195 8.49 -7.07 0.54
C GLU A 195 7.92 -8.22 1.39
N THR A 196 8.75 -8.84 2.23
CA THR A 196 8.38 -9.98 3.08
C THR A 196 7.49 -9.59 4.25
N GLU A 197 7.65 -8.36 4.77
CA GLU A 197 6.84 -7.82 5.86
C GLU A 197 5.44 -7.39 5.37
N MET A 198 5.36 -6.76 4.18
CA MET A 198 4.09 -6.39 3.54
C MET A 198 3.25 -7.61 3.11
N ASN A 199 3.88 -8.71 2.68
CA ASN A 199 3.16 -9.89 2.19
C ASN A 199 2.56 -10.76 3.30
N LEU A 200 3.16 -10.80 4.49
CA LEU A 200 2.58 -11.54 5.64
C LEU A 200 1.31 -10.86 6.17
N GLN A 201 1.21 -9.53 6.04
CA GLN A 201 0.04 -8.75 6.45
C GLN A 201 -1.15 -8.89 5.50
N CYS A 202 -0.91 -9.04 4.19
CA CYS A 202 -1.97 -9.24 3.18
C CYS A 202 -2.61 -10.64 3.27
N HIS A 203 -1.83 -11.65 3.66
CA HIS A 203 -2.33 -13.03 3.80
C HIS A 203 -3.23 -13.25 5.02
N SER A 204 -3.11 -12.45 6.08
CA SER A 204 -4.02 -12.56 7.25
C SER A 204 -5.40 -11.98 6.96
N GLN A 205 -5.50 -10.94 6.12
CA GLN A 205 -6.78 -10.32 5.72
C GLN A 205 -7.59 -11.19 4.76
N LEU A 206 -6.95 -11.85 3.78
CA LEU A 206 -7.65 -12.69 2.81
C LEU A 206 -8.21 -14.00 3.41
N LYS A 207 -7.60 -14.50 4.49
CA LYS A 207 -8.08 -15.71 5.17
C LYS A 207 -9.40 -15.47 5.92
N GLY A 208 -9.67 -14.25 6.37
CA GLY A 208 -10.94 -13.87 7.02
C GLY A 208 -12.12 -13.71 6.06
N MET A 209 -11.88 -13.38 4.80
CA MET A 209 -12.96 -13.17 3.81
C MET A 209 -13.49 -14.46 3.17
N THR A 210 -12.73 -15.55 3.24
CA THR A 210 -13.11 -16.81 2.57
C THR A 210 -14.13 -17.60 3.39
N GLU A 211 -14.32 -17.28 4.68
CA GLU A 211 -15.27 -17.94 5.57
C GLU A 211 -16.68 -17.30 5.56
N MET A 212 -16.87 -16.12 4.95
CA MET A 212 -18.17 -15.41 4.90
C MET A 212 -19.00 -15.62 3.62
N LYS A 213 -18.59 -16.50 2.69
CA LYS A 213 -19.25 -16.66 1.37
C LYS A 213 -20.03 -17.96 1.16
N ALA A 214 -20.44 -18.64 2.24
CA ALA A 214 -21.21 -19.88 2.14
C ALA A 214 -22.73 -19.74 2.30
N GLU A 215 -23.28 -18.57 2.63
CA GLU A 215 -24.73 -18.39 2.83
C GLU A 215 -25.23 -17.08 2.18
N ASP A 216 -25.65 -17.16 0.92
CA ASP A 216 -26.79 -16.40 0.36
C ASP A 216 -27.06 -16.87 -1.08
N GLN A 217 -28.11 -17.67 -1.27
CA GLN A 217 -29.43 -17.27 -1.78
C GLN A 217 -29.50 -17.01 -3.30
N ASP A 218 -29.81 -18.10 -4.01
CA ASP A 218 -31.05 -18.30 -4.78
C ASP A 218 -31.79 -17.02 -5.23
N PHE A 219 -31.51 -16.55 -6.45
CA PHE A 219 -32.43 -15.69 -7.19
C PHE A 219 -32.90 -16.37 -8.48
N SER A 220 -34.14 -16.78 -8.41
CA SER A 220 -34.96 -17.35 -9.46
C SER A 220 -35.29 -16.35 -10.58
N ARG A 221 -35.22 -16.85 -11.82
CA ARG A 221 -36.28 -16.76 -12.85
C ARG A 221 -36.74 -15.36 -13.28
N VAL A 222 -36.06 -14.80 -14.28
CA VAL A 222 -36.61 -13.71 -15.11
C VAL A 222 -37.51 -14.30 -16.20
N LYS A 223 -38.80 -13.93 -16.15
CA LYS A 223 -39.79 -14.18 -17.21
C LYS A 223 -39.57 -13.19 -18.36
N GLU A 224 -39.51 -13.72 -19.57
CA GLU A 224 -39.64 -12.97 -20.81
C GLU A 224 -41.02 -12.31 -20.87
N VAL A 225 -41.04 -11.02 -21.21
CA VAL A 225 -42.26 -10.24 -21.48
C VAL A 225 -42.30 -9.93 -22.97
N ASP A 226 -43.26 -10.54 -23.65
CA ASP A 226 -43.63 -10.26 -25.04
C ASP A 226 -44.22 -8.85 -25.14
N GLY A 227 -43.50 -7.96 -25.85
CA GLY A 227 -43.97 -6.63 -26.22
C GLY A 227 -44.52 -6.62 -27.65
N SER A 228 -45.81 -6.94 -27.80
CA SER A 228 -46.56 -6.74 -29.03
C SER A 228 -46.85 -5.25 -29.27
N GLY A 229 -46.05 -4.60 -30.12
CA GLY A 229 -46.26 -3.22 -30.57
C GLY A 229 -47.13 -3.16 -31.83
N GLU A 230 -48.35 -2.64 -31.69
CA GLU A 230 -49.31 -2.46 -32.77
C GLU A 230 -48.85 -1.50 -33.86
N ARG A 231 -49.12 -1.96 -35.07
CA ARG A 231 -48.86 -1.37 -36.39
C ARG A 231 -49.94 -0.35 -36.71
N LEU A 232 -49.56 0.93 -36.87
CA LEU A 232 -50.44 1.99 -37.39
C LEU A 232 -50.00 2.34 -38.82
N GLU A 233 -50.64 1.69 -39.80
CA GLU A 233 -50.45 1.96 -41.22
C GLU A 233 -51.14 3.26 -41.63
N ARG A 234 -50.36 4.28 -42.02
CA ARG A 234 -50.87 5.38 -42.85
C ARG A 234 -50.65 5.04 -44.32
N LYS A 235 -51.74 4.79 -45.03
CA LYS A 235 -51.78 4.73 -46.50
C LYS A 235 -51.55 6.13 -47.06
N VAL A 236 -50.40 6.34 -47.71
CA VAL A 236 -50.17 7.45 -48.63
C VAL A 236 -50.04 6.84 -50.02
N THR A 237 -51.10 6.95 -50.82
CA THR A 237 -51.11 6.60 -52.24
C THR A 237 -50.49 7.76 -53.03
N GLY A 238 -49.22 7.62 -53.39
CA GLY A 238 -48.53 8.48 -54.35
C GLY A 238 -47.98 7.63 -55.51
N PRO A 239 -48.24 7.99 -56.78
CA PRO A 239 -47.74 7.26 -57.94
C PRO A 239 -46.30 7.70 -58.25
N GLY A 240 -45.34 6.80 -58.10
CA GLY A 240 -43.98 7.02 -58.60
C GLY A 240 -42.91 6.29 -57.80
N SER A 241 -42.68 5.01 -58.10
CA SER A 241 -41.52 4.30 -57.53
C SER A 241 -41.11 3.10 -58.37
N HIS A 242 -40.39 3.35 -59.46
CA HIS A 242 -39.61 2.33 -60.18
C HIS A 242 -38.09 2.45 -59.90
N LEU A 243 -37.69 3.33 -58.96
CA LEU A 243 -36.28 3.56 -58.60
C LEU A 243 -35.88 3.07 -57.20
N ARG A 244 -36.76 2.36 -56.47
CA ARG A 244 -36.55 2.03 -55.04
C ARG A 244 -36.04 0.59 -54.77
N GLU A 245 -35.92 -0.25 -55.79
CA GLU A 245 -35.47 -1.65 -55.62
C GLU A 245 -33.95 -1.83 -55.68
N SER A 246 -33.19 -0.85 -56.22
CA SER A 246 -31.72 -0.95 -56.24
C SER A 246 -31.10 -0.74 -54.85
N ASP A 247 -31.69 0.13 -54.03
CA ASP A 247 -31.12 0.51 -52.74
C ASP A 247 -31.25 -0.59 -51.69
N TYR A 248 -32.35 -1.37 -51.75
CA TYR A 248 -32.60 -2.47 -50.82
C TYR A 248 -31.60 -3.64 -50.97
N ARG A 249 -31.07 -3.88 -52.18
CA ARG A 249 -30.04 -4.92 -52.39
C ARG A 249 -28.69 -4.55 -51.80
N LYS A 250 -28.34 -3.26 -51.80
CA LYS A 250 -27.05 -2.78 -51.29
C LYS A 250 -26.99 -2.89 -49.77
N GLU A 251 -28.07 -2.49 -49.08
CA GLU A 251 -28.17 -2.54 -47.62
C GLU A 251 -28.04 -3.97 -47.07
N ASN A 252 -28.62 -4.97 -47.77
CA ASN A 252 -28.52 -6.37 -47.34
C ASN A 252 -27.08 -6.94 -47.47
N THR A 253 -26.31 -6.50 -48.47
CA THR A 253 -24.91 -6.92 -48.63
C THR A 253 -23.99 -6.31 -47.57
N GLU A 254 -24.26 -5.07 -47.16
CA GLU A 254 -23.51 -4.40 -46.10
C GLU A 254 -23.80 -5.03 -44.73
N ALA A 255 -25.07 -5.34 -44.43
CA ALA A 255 -25.45 -6.04 -43.20
C ALA A 255 -24.79 -7.42 -43.09
N THR A 256 -24.71 -8.18 -44.19
CA THR A 256 -24.04 -9.49 -44.23
C THR A 256 -22.54 -9.35 -43.98
N ALA A 257 -21.88 -8.38 -44.62
CA ALA A 257 -20.45 -8.13 -44.42
C ALA A 257 -20.12 -7.70 -42.98
N ILE A 258 -20.97 -6.86 -42.36
CA ILE A 258 -20.81 -6.45 -40.95
C ILE A 258 -20.93 -7.66 -40.02
N ALA A 259 -21.91 -8.55 -40.26
CA ALA A 259 -22.09 -9.76 -39.45
C ALA A 259 -20.89 -10.72 -39.55
N GLU A 260 -20.29 -10.86 -40.74
CA GLU A 260 -19.08 -11.66 -40.94
C GLU A 260 -17.86 -11.08 -40.22
N ILE A 261 -17.64 -9.77 -40.31
CA ILE A 261 -16.55 -9.09 -39.60
C ILE A 261 -16.73 -9.23 -38.08
N HIS A 262 -17.95 -9.04 -37.57
CA HIS A 262 -18.24 -9.19 -36.15
C HIS A 262 -17.98 -10.62 -35.67
N SER A 263 -18.40 -11.64 -36.45
CA SER A 263 -18.11 -13.05 -36.19
C SER A 263 -16.61 -13.35 -36.14
N LEU A 264 -15.82 -12.78 -37.06
CA LEU A 264 -14.36 -12.92 -37.05
C LEU A 264 -13.70 -12.27 -35.83
N LEU A 265 -14.13 -11.06 -35.47
CA LEU A 265 -13.61 -10.34 -34.30
C LEU A 265 -13.90 -11.09 -32.99
N VAL A 266 -15.11 -11.66 -32.85
CA VAL A 266 -15.47 -12.47 -31.68
C VAL A 266 -14.60 -13.71 -31.58
N LYS A 267 -14.37 -14.42 -32.69
CA LYS A 267 -13.49 -15.61 -32.73
C LYS A 267 -12.05 -15.27 -32.36
N GLU A 268 -11.49 -14.21 -32.93
CA GLU A 268 -10.12 -13.76 -32.62
C GLU A 268 -10.00 -13.34 -31.15
N THR A 269 -10.99 -12.61 -30.62
CA THR A 269 -11.02 -12.23 -29.19
C THR A 269 -11.02 -13.45 -28.27
N HIS A 270 -11.83 -14.48 -28.59
CA HIS A 270 -11.83 -15.72 -27.83
C HIS A 270 -10.49 -16.46 -27.91
N HIS A 271 -9.85 -16.46 -29.09
CA HIS A 271 -8.55 -17.07 -29.29
C HIS A 271 -7.46 -16.36 -28.46
N GLN A 272 -7.41 -15.03 -28.50
CA GLN A 272 -6.48 -14.23 -27.70
C GLN A 272 -6.70 -14.43 -26.19
N LYS A 273 -7.95 -14.44 -25.74
CA LYS A 273 -8.29 -14.71 -24.33
C LYS A 273 -7.81 -16.09 -23.89
N ALA A 274 -7.93 -17.11 -24.74
CA ALA A 274 -7.44 -18.46 -24.44
C ALA A 274 -5.90 -18.49 -24.38
N ASN A 275 -5.21 -17.78 -25.27
CA ASN A 275 -3.75 -17.70 -25.26
C ASN A 275 -3.22 -16.99 -24.00
N ILE A 276 -3.78 -15.82 -23.66
CA ILE A 276 -3.40 -15.07 -22.45
C ILE A 276 -3.64 -15.91 -21.19
N LYS A 277 -4.78 -16.60 -21.10
CA LYS A 277 -5.08 -17.49 -19.96
C LYS A 277 -4.02 -18.59 -19.80
N LYS A 278 -3.54 -19.15 -20.90
CA LYS A 278 -2.49 -20.18 -20.90
C LYS A 278 -1.15 -19.61 -20.43
N GLU A 279 -0.76 -18.44 -20.93
CA GLU A 279 0.48 -17.76 -20.54
C GLU A 279 0.49 -17.42 -19.04
N ILE A 280 -0.64 -16.91 -18.51
CA ILE A 280 -0.80 -16.66 -17.07
C ILE A 280 -0.63 -17.97 -16.28
N GLN A 281 -1.28 -19.06 -16.70
CA GLN A 281 -1.20 -20.33 -16.01
C GLN A 281 0.24 -20.90 -15.99
N ASP A 282 0.98 -20.75 -17.09
CA ASP A 282 2.37 -21.18 -17.18
C ASP A 282 3.30 -20.30 -16.32
N ALA A 283 3.04 -18.99 -16.26
CA ALA A 283 3.74 -18.06 -15.38
C ALA A 283 3.51 -18.41 -13.89
N THR A 284 2.27 -18.68 -13.48
CA THR A 284 1.92 -19.11 -12.11
C THR A 284 2.63 -20.42 -11.74
N LYS A 285 2.63 -21.43 -12.62
CA LYS A 285 3.36 -22.68 -12.39
C LYS A 285 4.87 -22.45 -12.25
N LYS A 286 5.43 -21.46 -12.95
CA LYS A 286 6.85 -21.12 -12.88
C LYS A 286 7.18 -20.38 -11.59
N SER A 287 6.34 -19.46 -11.12
CA SER A 287 6.52 -18.76 -9.84
C SER A 287 6.42 -19.71 -8.66
N ASP A 288 5.44 -20.63 -8.64
CA ASP A 288 5.28 -21.61 -7.56
C ASP A 288 6.51 -22.52 -7.40
N LYS A 289 7.12 -22.93 -8.52
CA LYS A 289 8.37 -23.69 -8.51
C LYS A 289 9.54 -22.89 -7.93
N ARG A 290 9.61 -21.58 -8.22
CA ARG A 290 10.63 -20.69 -7.65
C ARG A 290 10.42 -20.50 -6.16
N PHE A 291 9.19 -20.25 -5.72
CA PHE A 291 8.86 -20.08 -4.31
C PHE A 291 9.22 -21.32 -3.47
N LYS A 292 8.83 -22.51 -3.93
CA LYS A 292 9.25 -23.79 -3.30
C LYS A 292 10.76 -24.01 -3.27
N THR A 293 11.51 -23.39 -4.18
CA THR A 293 12.98 -23.45 -4.18
C THR A 293 13.57 -22.48 -3.16
N ILE A 294 12.99 -21.30 -3.03
CA ILE A 294 13.39 -20.28 -2.04
C ILE A 294 13.09 -20.78 -0.62
N GLU A 295 11.89 -21.30 -0.36
CA GLU A 295 11.53 -21.86 0.96
C GLU A 295 12.52 -22.92 1.44
N ARG A 296 12.96 -23.81 0.54
CA ARG A 296 13.98 -24.84 0.87
C ARG A 296 15.36 -24.25 1.15
N LYS A 297 15.71 -23.11 0.55
CA LYS A 297 17.00 -22.44 0.77
C LYS A 297 16.99 -21.61 2.04
N VAL A 298 15.97 -20.76 2.23
CA VAL A 298 15.82 -19.91 3.43
C VAL A 298 15.69 -20.77 4.68
N GLY A 299 14.86 -21.81 4.64
CA GLY A 299 14.70 -22.74 5.76
C GLY A 299 15.98 -23.53 6.10
N ARG A 300 16.95 -23.62 5.18
CA ARG A 300 18.25 -24.25 5.44
C ARG A 300 19.26 -23.25 6.02
N GLU A 301 19.34 -22.06 5.44
CA GLU A 301 20.30 -21.04 5.85
C GLU A 301 19.99 -20.47 7.25
N GLU A 302 18.72 -20.21 7.59
CA GLU A 302 18.35 -19.77 8.94
C GLU A 302 18.59 -20.86 9.99
N ARG A 303 18.36 -22.13 9.64
CA ARG A 303 18.69 -23.26 10.53
C ARG A 303 20.19 -23.39 10.75
N GLU A 304 21.01 -23.21 9.72
CA GLU A 304 22.47 -23.26 9.85
C GLU A 304 23.01 -22.10 10.71
N LYS A 305 22.46 -20.89 10.56
CA LYS A 305 22.82 -19.72 11.40
C LYS A 305 22.43 -19.90 12.87
N THR A 306 21.21 -20.37 13.13
CA THR A 306 20.74 -20.61 14.51
C THR A 306 21.54 -21.72 15.19
N VAL A 307 21.85 -22.81 14.49
CA VAL A 307 22.70 -23.89 15.02
C VAL A 307 24.10 -23.39 15.35
N ALA A 308 24.73 -22.58 14.49
CA ALA A 308 26.04 -22.00 14.76
C ALA A 308 26.02 -21.06 15.98
N GLN A 309 24.97 -20.25 16.13
CA GLN A 309 24.78 -19.38 17.29
C GLN A 309 24.62 -20.17 18.58
N PHE A 310 23.82 -21.24 18.58
CA PHE A 310 23.67 -22.12 19.74
C PHE A 310 25.00 -22.81 20.09
N HIS A 311 25.77 -23.24 19.09
CA HIS A 311 27.07 -23.88 19.33
C HIS A 311 28.08 -22.93 19.99
N SER A 312 28.12 -21.67 19.53
CA SER A 312 28.96 -20.63 20.12
C SER A 312 28.55 -20.28 21.56
N GLN A 313 27.24 -20.19 21.85
CA GLN A 313 26.76 -19.96 23.22
C GLN A 313 27.06 -21.13 24.16
N PHE A 314 27.01 -22.36 23.64
CA PHE A 314 27.33 -23.55 24.43
C PHE A 314 28.82 -23.58 24.81
N GLU A 315 29.70 -23.32 23.86
CA GLU A 315 31.15 -23.23 24.12
C GLU A 315 31.49 -22.15 25.16
N GLU A 316 30.86 -20.97 25.08
CA GLU A 316 31.05 -19.91 26.08
C GLU A 316 30.63 -20.37 27.49
N LYS A 317 29.52 -21.11 27.60
CA LYS A 317 29.02 -21.62 28.87
C LYS A 317 29.92 -22.69 29.46
N ASP A 318 30.50 -23.56 28.64
CA ASP A 318 31.48 -24.55 29.09
C ASP A 318 32.73 -23.87 29.67
N HIS A 319 33.23 -22.81 29.01
CA HIS A 319 34.37 -22.04 29.52
C HIS A 319 34.03 -21.32 30.84
N GLN A 320 32.81 -20.78 30.97
CA GLN A 320 32.35 -20.17 32.23
C GLN A 320 32.27 -21.22 33.35
N MET A 321 31.82 -22.44 33.03
CA MET A 321 31.73 -23.54 33.99
C MET A 321 33.10 -24.01 34.46
N GLU A 322 34.06 -24.19 33.55
CA GLU A 322 35.45 -24.54 33.90
C GLU A 322 36.13 -23.47 34.75
N ASN A 323 35.82 -22.18 34.52
CA ASN A 323 36.33 -21.11 35.37
C ASN A 323 35.74 -21.18 36.78
N LEU A 324 34.43 -21.39 36.90
CA LEU A 324 33.76 -21.54 38.18
C LEU A 324 34.28 -22.76 38.97
N GLU A 325 34.54 -23.88 38.30
CA GLU A 325 35.13 -25.06 38.93
C GLU A 325 36.53 -24.78 39.48
N ARG A 326 37.36 -24.04 38.75
CA ARG A 326 38.69 -23.62 39.24
C ARG A 326 38.59 -22.73 40.48
N GLU A 327 37.65 -21.79 40.51
CA GLU A 327 37.41 -20.93 41.67
C GLU A 327 36.95 -21.74 42.90
N ILE A 328 36.02 -22.69 42.70
CA ILE A 328 35.55 -23.58 43.76
C ILE A 328 36.71 -24.44 44.31
N GLN A 329 37.57 -24.97 43.43
CA GLN A 329 38.75 -25.72 43.86
C GLN A 329 39.75 -24.85 44.64
N GLY A 330 39.97 -23.61 44.20
CA GLY A 330 40.78 -22.63 44.92
C GLY A 330 40.25 -22.33 46.33
N ALA A 331 38.94 -22.10 46.45
CA ALA A 331 38.28 -21.87 47.74
C ALA A 331 38.38 -23.10 48.66
N LYS A 332 38.16 -24.31 48.13
CA LYS A 332 38.33 -25.55 48.90
C LYS A 332 39.74 -25.70 49.48
N LYS A 333 40.77 -25.34 48.70
CA LYS A 333 42.16 -25.38 49.17
C LYS A 333 42.40 -24.39 50.31
N LEU A 334 41.91 -23.15 50.19
CA LEU A 334 42.01 -22.14 51.25
C LEU A 334 41.32 -22.58 52.55
N PHE A 335 40.11 -23.16 52.46
CA PHE A 335 39.42 -23.66 53.65
C PHE A 335 40.18 -24.79 54.34
N LYS A 336 40.86 -25.65 53.57
CA LYS A 336 41.71 -26.70 54.13
C LYS A 336 42.90 -26.11 54.88
N GLU A 337 43.59 -25.12 54.32
CA GLU A 337 44.72 -24.43 54.95
C GLU A 337 44.31 -23.71 56.25
N ILE A 338 43.11 -23.10 56.27
CA ILE A 338 42.54 -22.49 57.48
C ILE A 338 42.25 -23.56 58.55
N GLY A 339 41.66 -24.69 58.17
CA GLY A 339 41.39 -25.80 59.10
C GLY A 339 42.68 -26.34 59.74
N GLU A 340 43.71 -26.56 58.93
CA GLU A 340 45.04 -27.02 59.41
C GLU A 340 45.69 -25.98 60.36
N SER A 341 45.46 -24.68 60.14
CA SER A 341 45.99 -23.62 61.00
C SER A 341 45.28 -23.50 62.35
N VAL A 342 43.99 -23.84 62.41
CA VAL A 342 43.19 -23.78 63.65
C VAL A 342 43.47 -24.97 64.56
N GLU A 343 43.73 -26.16 64.01
CA GLU A 343 44.05 -27.36 64.81
C GLU A 343 45.45 -27.32 65.45
N GLY A 344 46.34 -26.43 64.98
CA GLY A 344 47.69 -26.26 65.50
C GLY A 344 47.86 -25.27 66.65
N ILE A 345 46.77 -24.61 67.09
CA ILE A 345 46.71 -23.67 68.23
C ILE A 345 46.05 -24.39 69.41
#